data_AF-A0A4V6XWK8-F1
#
_entry.id   AF-A0A4V6XWK8-F1
#
_cell.length_a   1.000
_cell.length_b   1.000
_cell.length_c   1.000
_cell.angle_alpha   90.00
_cell.angle_beta   90.00
_cell.angle_gamma   90.00
#
_symmetry.space_group_name_H-M   'P 1'
#
loop_
_entity.id
_entity.type
_entity.pdbx_description
1 polymer ?
#
loop_
_entity_poly.entity_id
_entity_poly.type
_entity_poly.pdbx_seq_one_letter_code
_entity_poly.pdbx_strand_id
1 'polypeptide(L)'
;MLANSLNFFDAFVGTTEELKKKCVDVFERLAKHTESSVKGTESRDLCWVMLARLLFRCDEEILRTLGSRVSKRLVDVTRQPMSKAIVVFMRAAVDRIPSLMAQNRKTLRAVCLTALDYGVLTAHSESNSDTLELAVDTFAACFGFSEAGRVLNTLKELMDGAVISESTSEHLIFIEQIKFSNRRNLLIRTMLLLYRRSLQKAKKEKTLDLGVFLNLAERALLIDDAEITSAVLISIRTLVHRCRWSLLLHGSTIVSLLMDRVASSEIACIVLTEISDVFGISSTVAKHPEFLTLTKIGSWIESDHALQISQLMISVLTSSSFAMKRHTILEMQHNLCSLLLIRGPSMPLLKLLNAFLLLNHEQIPSPIQIARTLSTRWCPSKLESSVAQEIRLCRSICDATSHPRMQLLVNVKDAVAQIAIDAENERKNEELEAILEQQKKMEIPVEEEKVQTASIGSQTEIEQKLEEIPVKQPKRVPEPTPSEEVEESQPMKKAKIEEEVAEPPKEVEEIEVVVKAKKPKVVKKKEVPEPKLAEGELSVEDMLLDFCPQ
;
A
#
# COMPACT_ATOMS: atom_id res chain seq x y z
N MET A 1 -1.06 46.07 8.75
CA MET A 1 -2.13 45.27 9.41
C MET A 1 -1.83 43.78 9.48
N LEU A 2 -1.61 43.06 8.37
CA LEU A 2 -1.43 41.60 8.36
C LEU A 2 -0.34 41.08 9.32
N ALA A 3 0.76 41.83 9.50
CA ALA A 3 1.80 41.55 10.49
C ALA A 3 1.25 41.38 11.93
N ASN A 4 0.31 42.23 12.35
CA ASN A 4 -0.28 42.15 13.71
C ASN A 4 -1.13 40.88 13.90
N SER A 5 -1.70 40.32 12.81
CA SER A 5 -2.38 39.02 12.82
C SER A 5 -1.45 37.81 12.62
N LEU A 6 -0.17 38.04 12.29
CA LEU A 6 0.87 37.00 12.30
C LEU A 6 1.51 36.92 13.69
N ASN A 7 1.92 38.07 14.25
CA ASN A 7 2.46 38.19 15.62
C ASN A 7 1.47 37.74 16.72
N PHE A 8 0.18 37.62 16.39
CA PHE A 8 -0.87 37.06 17.25
C PHE A 8 -0.63 35.59 17.66
N PHE A 9 0.07 34.79 16.83
CA PHE A 9 0.12 33.33 17.00
C PHE A 9 1.27 32.79 17.86
N ASP A 10 2.37 33.53 17.99
CA ASP A 10 3.58 33.03 18.65
C ASP A 10 3.78 33.64 20.05
N ALA A 11 2.89 34.54 20.49
CA ALA A 11 2.95 35.21 21.79
C ALA A 11 1.56 35.42 22.42
N PHE A 12 0.98 34.37 23.05
CA PHE A 12 -0.17 34.56 23.95
C PHE A 12 -0.16 33.63 25.17
N VAL A 13 -0.26 34.24 26.35
CA VAL A 13 -0.61 33.61 27.63
C VAL A 13 -1.82 34.37 28.16
N GLY A 14 -2.93 33.67 28.43
CA GLY A 14 -4.18 34.31 28.80
C GLY A 14 -5.32 33.31 29.05
N THR A 15 -6.49 33.81 29.44
CA THR A 15 -7.66 32.97 29.77
C THR A 15 -8.35 32.44 28.51
N THR A 16 -8.91 31.23 28.59
CA THR A 16 -9.55 30.53 27.45
C THR A 16 -10.76 31.26 26.89
N GLU A 17 -11.56 31.96 27.71
CA GLU A 17 -12.69 32.77 27.25
C GLU A 17 -12.27 34.00 26.43
N GLU A 18 -11.20 34.70 26.84
CA GLU A 18 -10.66 35.79 26.05
C GLU A 18 -10.06 35.30 24.72
N LEU A 19 -9.38 34.15 24.75
CA LEU A 19 -8.81 33.51 23.56
C LEU A 19 -9.91 33.18 22.55
N LYS A 20 -11.00 32.51 22.99
CA LYS A 20 -12.19 32.24 22.16
C LYS A 20 -12.72 33.49 21.47
N LYS A 21 -12.95 34.57 22.22
CA LYS A 21 -13.47 35.83 21.68
C LYS A 21 -12.51 36.47 20.66
N LYS A 22 -11.22 36.55 20.99
CA LYS A 22 -10.19 37.12 20.10
C LYS A 22 -10.03 36.30 18.81
N CYS A 23 -10.05 34.96 18.90
CA CYS A 23 -10.02 34.08 17.72
C CYS A 23 -11.26 34.25 16.82
N VAL A 24 -12.46 34.44 17.39
CA VAL A 24 -13.68 34.76 16.62
C VAL A 24 -13.56 36.11 15.92
N ASP A 25 -13.10 37.15 16.63
CA ASP A 25 -12.92 38.49 16.04
C ASP A 25 -11.87 38.50 14.92
N VAL A 26 -10.77 37.74 15.06
CA VAL A 26 -9.76 37.55 14.01
C VAL A 26 -10.33 36.78 12.81
N PHE A 27 -11.11 35.71 13.05
CA PHE A 27 -11.77 34.95 11.99
C PHE A 27 -12.69 35.84 11.15
N GLU A 28 -13.58 36.62 11.79
CA GLU A 28 -14.53 37.49 11.07
C GLU A 28 -13.83 38.64 10.32
N ARG A 29 -12.70 39.15 10.82
CA ARG A 29 -11.88 40.15 10.10
C ARG A 29 -11.25 39.54 8.85
N LEU A 30 -10.51 38.43 8.98
CA LEU A 30 -9.91 37.73 7.84
C LEU A 30 -10.98 37.32 6.82
N ALA A 31 -12.12 36.82 7.29
CA ALA A 31 -13.19 36.37 6.43
C ALA A 31 -13.87 37.49 5.63
N LYS A 32 -13.95 38.73 6.16
CA LYS A 32 -14.36 39.91 5.35
C LYS A 32 -13.39 40.20 4.20
N HIS A 33 -12.09 40.04 4.44
CA HIS A 33 -11.08 40.19 3.38
C HIS A 33 -11.07 39.03 2.36
N THR A 34 -11.79 37.93 2.63
CA THR A 34 -12.03 36.85 1.65
C THR A 34 -13.27 37.06 0.75
N GLU A 35 -14.03 38.13 0.92
CA GLU A 35 -15.28 38.35 0.16
C GLU A 35 -15.02 38.81 -1.28
N SER A 36 -15.89 38.42 -2.22
CA SER A 36 -15.72 38.66 -3.67
C SER A 36 -15.79 40.13 -4.11
N SER A 37 -16.16 41.02 -3.19
CA SER A 37 -16.12 42.48 -3.34
C SER A 37 -14.71 43.07 -3.23
N VAL A 38 -13.74 42.33 -2.67
CA VAL A 38 -12.38 42.80 -2.41
C VAL A 38 -11.53 42.71 -3.67
N LYS A 39 -10.94 43.84 -4.09
CA LYS A 39 -10.04 43.91 -5.25
C LYS A 39 -8.61 43.54 -4.84
N GLY A 40 -8.18 42.35 -5.23
CA GLY A 40 -6.81 41.86 -5.04
C GLY A 40 -6.81 40.34 -4.82
N THR A 41 -6.30 39.58 -5.80
CA THR A 41 -6.28 38.11 -5.73
C THR A 41 -5.34 37.61 -4.64
N GLU A 42 -4.12 38.14 -4.59
CA GLU A 42 -3.05 37.70 -3.69
C GLU A 42 -3.37 37.98 -2.21
N SER A 43 -3.87 39.18 -1.90
CA SER A 43 -4.28 39.54 -0.54
C SER A 43 -5.47 38.71 -0.04
N ARG A 44 -6.42 38.39 -0.92
CA ARG A 44 -7.56 37.51 -0.65
C ARG A 44 -7.13 36.05 -0.43
N ASP A 45 -6.23 35.54 -1.28
CA ASP A 45 -5.72 34.17 -1.16
C ASP A 45 -4.82 34.01 0.08
N LEU A 46 -4.03 35.02 0.45
CA LEU A 46 -3.33 35.05 1.74
C LEU A 46 -4.31 34.99 2.92
N CYS A 47 -5.44 35.71 2.86
CA CYS A 47 -6.47 35.63 3.91
C CYS A 47 -7.10 34.22 4.01
N TRP A 48 -7.32 33.52 2.89
CA TRP A 48 -7.74 32.10 2.91
C TRP A 48 -6.71 31.19 3.58
N VAL A 49 -5.41 31.36 3.30
CA VAL A 49 -4.32 30.61 3.97
C VAL A 49 -4.25 30.94 5.47
N MET A 50 -4.44 32.20 5.87
CA MET A 50 -4.46 32.58 7.29
C MET A 50 -5.68 32.00 8.03
N LEU A 51 -6.85 31.94 7.40
CA LEU A 51 -8.01 31.22 7.95
C LEU A 51 -7.72 29.71 8.12
N ALA A 52 -7.04 29.08 7.15
CA ALA A 52 -6.63 27.68 7.26
C ALA A 52 -5.66 27.46 8.45
N ARG A 53 -4.64 28.32 8.58
CA ARG A 53 -3.66 28.28 9.70
C ARG A 53 -4.32 28.50 11.05
N LEU A 54 -5.33 29.38 11.13
CA LEU A 54 -6.13 29.60 12.34
C LEU A 54 -6.87 28.31 12.76
N LEU A 55 -7.56 27.63 11.84
CA LEU A 55 -8.28 26.38 12.14
C LEU A 55 -7.36 25.24 12.64
N PHE A 56 -6.11 25.18 12.16
CA PHE A 56 -5.12 24.23 12.69
C PHE A 56 -4.60 24.59 14.09
N ARG A 57 -4.66 25.86 14.52
CA ARG A 57 -4.19 26.33 15.83
C ARG A 57 -5.30 26.41 16.89
N CYS A 58 -6.57 26.42 16.51
CA CYS A 58 -7.70 26.40 17.43
C CYS A 58 -7.89 25.04 18.13
N ASP A 59 -8.29 25.06 19.40
CA ASP A 59 -8.79 23.90 20.15
C ASP A 59 -10.22 23.49 19.73
N GLU A 60 -10.71 22.36 20.26
CA GLU A 60 -12.03 21.83 19.89
C GLU A 60 -13.20 22.71 20.36
N GLU A 61 -13.07 23.47 21.45
CA GLU A 61 -14.13 24.38 21.91
C GLU A 61 -14.25 25.59 20.99
N ILE A 62 -13.12 26.21 20.63
CA ILE A 62 -13.06 27.31 19.66
C ILE A 62 -13.59 26.80 18.31
N LEU A 63 -13.14 25.64 17.83
CA LEU A 63 -13.61 25.05 16.57
C LEU A 63 -15.13 24.80 16.57
N ARG A 64 -15.71 24.35 17.69
CA ARG A 64 -17.17 24.24 17.85
C ARG A 64 -17.89 25.58 17.70
N THR A 65 -17.32 26.67 18.21
CA THR A 65 -17.88 28.04 18.03
C THR A 65 -17.62 28.66 16.66
N LEU A 66 -16.58 28.22 15.94
CA LEU A 66 -16.28 28.64 14.58
C LEU A 66 -17.07 27.85 13.51
N GLY A 67 -17.58 26.66 13.82
CA GLY A 67 -18.22 25.75 12.85
C GLY A 67 -19.32 26.38 11.99
N SER A 68 -20.22 27.19 12.57
CA SER A 68 -21.27 27.89 11.81
C SER A 68 -20.73 29.00 10.90
N ARG A 69 -19.61 29.64 11.29
CA ARG A 69 -18.92 30.67 10.51
C ARG A 69 -18.16 30.05 9.33
N VAL A 70 -17.47 28.94 9.57
CA VAL A 70 -16.83 28.14 8.52
C VAL A 70 -17.88 27.59 7.55
N SER A 71 -19.01 27.09 8.05
CA SER A 71 -20.16 26.66 7.24
C SER A 71 -20.69 27.79 6.33
N LYS A 72 -20.82 29.03 6.85
CA LYS A 72 -21.17 30.20 6.03
C LYS A 72 -20.12 30.46 4.94
N ARG A 73 -18.82 30.45 5.28
CA ARG A 73 -17.75 30.70 4.31
C ARG A 73 -17.61 29.61 3.24
N LEU A 74 -17.97 28.35 3.53
CA LEU A 74 -18.11 27.31 2.50
C LEU A 74 -19.23 27.61 1.48
N VAL A 75 -20.28 28.35 1.87
CA VAL A 75 -21.32 28.85 0.94
C VAL A 75 -20.86 30.08 0.16
N ASP A 76 -19.98 30.92 0.74
CA ASP A 76 -19.37 32.03 -0.01
C ASP A 76 -18.36 31.53 -1.05
N VAL A 77 -17.67 30.41 -0.80
CA VAL A 77 -16.72 29.80 -1.75
C VAL A 77 -17.42 29.33 -3.04
N THR A 78 -18.66 28.81 -3.01
CA THR A 78 -19.38 28.42 -4.25
C THR A 78 -19.67 29.60 -5.19
N ARG A 79 -19.43 30.84 -4.73
CA ARG A 79 -19.67 32.09 -5.47
C ARG A 79 -18.37 32.76 -5.94
N GLN A 80 -17.23 32.10 -5.79
CA GLN A 80 -15.91 32.66 -6.10
C GLN A 80 -15.13 31.79 -7.09
N PRO A 81 -14.24 32.38 -7.91
CA PRO A 81 -13.28 31.61 -8.69
C PRO A 81 -12.35 30.86 -7.74
N MET A 82 -12.16 29.57 -8.00
CA MET A 82 -11.33 28.67 -7.20
C MET A 82 -9.85 29.07 -7.22
N SER A 83 -9.16 28.88 -6.11
CA SER A 83 -7.71 29.07 -5.98
C SER A 83 -7.08 28.01 -5.08
N LYS A 84 -5.77 27.74 -5.22
CA LYS A 84 -5.04 26.78 -4.37
C LYS A 84 -5.23 27.09 -2.87
N ALA A 85 -5.32 28.38 -2.51
CA ALA A 85 -5.58 28.83 -1.14
C ALA A 85 -6.96 28.42 -0.60
N ILE A 86 -8.01 28.49 -1.42
CA ILE A 86 -9.36 28.04 -1.06
C ILE A 86 -9.37 26.52 -0.80
N VAL A 87 -8.65 25.73 -1.61
CA VAL A 87 -8.56 24.28 -1.40
C VAL A 87 -7.80 23.95 -0.10
N VAL A 88 -6.74 24.69 0.23
CA VAL A 88 -6.04 24.59 1.53
C VAL A 88 -6.98 24.88 2.71
N PHE A 89 -7.80 25.95 2.60
CA PHE A 89 -8.82 26.27 3.62
C PHE A 89 -9.86 25.15 3.77
N MET A 90 -10.38 24.59 2.66
CA MET A 90 -11.30 23.45 2.73
C MET A 90 -10.68 22.22 3.40
N ARG A 91 -9.44 21.88 3.03
CA ARG A 91 -8.71 20.75 3.61
C ARG A 91 -8.60 20.88 5.12
N ALA A 92 -8.24 22.08 5.60
CA ALA A 92 -8.16 22.42 7.02
C ALA A 92 -9.54 22.35 7.71
N ALA A 93 -10.58 22.93 7.11
CA ALA A 93 -11.94 22.93 7.65
C ALA A 93 -12.51 21.51 7.84
N VAL A 94 -12.29 20.63 6.87
CA VAL A 94 -12.78 19.25 6.89
C VAL A 94 -12.03 18.38 7.90
N ASP A 95 -10.70 18.52 8.01
CA ASP A 95 -9.90 17.80 9.02
C ASP A 95 -10.16 18.29 10.45
N ARG A 96 -10.34 19.60 10.66
CA ARG A 96 -10.48 20.20 12.00
C ARG A 96 -11.92 20.29 12.50
N ILE A 97 -12.92 20.29 11.63
CA ILE A 97 -14.34 20.37 12.02
C ILE A 97 -15.16 19.26 11.32
N PRO A 98 -15.05 17.99 11.75
CA PRO A 98 -15.70 16.86 11.07
C PRO A 98 -17.24 16.96 10.98
N SER A 99 -17.87 17.71 11.88
CA SER A 99 -19.33 17.96 11.85
C SER A 99 -19.79 18.73 10.61
N LEU A 100 -18.91 19.45 9.92
CA LEU A 100 -19.21 20.11 8.64
C LEU A 100 -19.62 19.10 7.56
N MET A 101 -19.04 17.88 7.56
CA MET A 101 -19.37 16.84 6.58
C MET A 101 -20.83 16.38 6.68
N ALA A 102 -21.38 16.35 7.90
CA ALA A 102 -22.79 16.03 8.13
C ALA A 102 -23.71 17.21 7.76
N GLN A 103 -23.37 18.43 8.20
CA GLN A 103 -24.23 19.60 8.04
C GLN A 103 -24.23 20.18 6.61
N ASN A 104 -23.10 20.14 5.91
CA ASN A 104 -22.88 20.86 4.65
C ASN A 104 -22.68 19.93 3.44
N ARG A 105 -23.10 18.65 3.51
CA ARG A 105 -22.76 17.61 2.50
C ARG A 105 -23.04 18.04 1.04
N LYS A 106 -24.14 18.76 0.78
CA LYS A 106 -24.47 19.29 -0.56
C LYS A 106 -23.49 20.39 -1.00
N THR A 107 -23.26 21.39 -0.16
CA THR A 107 -22.31 22.50 -0.40
C THR A 107 -20.89 21.97 -0.61
N LEU A 108 -20.42 21.10 0.29
CA LEU A 108 -19.11 20.46 0.20
C LEU A 108 -18.96 19.64 -1.10
N ARG A 109 -20.03 18.98 -1.58
CA ARG A 109 -19.97 18.27 -2.88
C ARG A 109 -19.75 19.25 -4.02
N ALA A 110 -20.55 20.32 -4.09
CA ALA A 110 -20.40 21.34 -5.13
C ALA A 110 -18.99 21.93 -5.14
N VAL A 111 -18.49 22.40 -4.00
CA VAL A 111 -17.15 23.01 -3.93
C VAL A 111 -16.04 22.00 -4.24
N CYS A 112 -16.13 20.75 -3.77
CA CYS A 112 -15.12 19.74 -4.10
C CYS A 112 -15.11 19.37 -5.59
N LEU A 113 -16.25 19.40 -6.28
CA LEU A 113 -16.30 19.23 -7.74
C LEU A 113 -15.65 20.41 -8.46
N THR A 114 -15.95 21.65 -8.06
CA THR A 114 -15.27 22.86 -8.60
C THR A 114 -13.76 22.85 -8.32
N ALA A 115 -13.32 22.32 -7.17
CA ALA A 115 -11.91 22.19 -6.84
C ALA A 115 -11.21 21.09 -7.64
N LEU A 116 -11.88 19.96 -7.94
CA LEU A 116 -11.37 18.95 -8.86
C LEU A 116 -11.27 19.49 -10.28
N ASP A 117 -12.26 20.26 -10.75
CA ASP A 117 -12.25 20.90 -12.07
C ASP A 117 -11.08 21.88 -12.21
N TYR A 118 -10.89 22.77 -11.22
CA TYR A 118 -9.73 23.65 -11.11
C TYR A 118 -8.40 22.89 -11.01
N GLY A 119 -8.37 21.76 -10.30
CA GLY A 119 -7.22 20.86 -10.24
C GLY A 119 -6.85 20.29 -11.61
N VAL A 120 -7.82 19.80 -12.38
CA VAL A 120 -7.60 19.28 -13.74
C VAL A 120 -7.21 20.39 -14.73
N LEU A 121 -7.81 21.58 -14.60
CA LEU A 121 -7.44 22.78 -15.36
C LEU A 121 -5.98 23.19 -15.12
N THR A 122 -5.54 23.19 -13.86
CA THR A 122 -4.18 23.62 -13.48
C THR A 122 -3.12 22.54 -13.65
N ALA A 123 -3.46 21.25 -13.57
CA ALA A 123 -2.53 20.16 -13.83
C ALA A 123 -2.08 20.05 -15.30
N HIS A 124 -2.83 20.65 -16.23
CA HIS A 124 -2.46 20.71 -17.65
C HIS A 124 -1.30 21.69 -17.94
N SER A 125 -1.01 22.62 -17.01
CA SER A 125 0.28 23.29 -16.95
C SER A 125 1.14 22.61 -15.89
N GLU A 126 2.17 21.89 -16.35
CA GLU A 126 2.96 20.88 -15.62
C GLU A 126 3.48 21.32 -14.24
N SER A 127 3.61 22.62 -14.01
CA SER A 127 4.04 23.25 -12.75
C SER A 127 3.10 23.08 -11.55
N ASN A 128 1.90 22.51 -11.68
CA ASN A 128 0.85 22.61 -10.65
C ASN A 128 0.17 21.30 -10.20
N SER A 129 0.83 20.14 -10.36
CA SER A 129 0.29 18.82 -9.95
C SER A 129 -0.22 18.77 -8.48
N ASP A 130 0.46 19.45 -7.54
CA ASP A 130 0.03 19.62 -6.14
C ASP A 130 -1.45 19.99 -5.97
N THR A 131 -1.97 20.86 -6.85
CA THR A 131 -3.30 21.45 -6.73
C THR A 131 -4.38 20.41 -7.01
N LEU A 132 -4.10 19.49 -7.94
CA LEU A 132 -4.94 18.33 -8.22
C LEU A 132 -4.86 17.30 -7.08
N GLU A 133 -3.66 16.98 -6.60
CA GLU A 133 -3.47 16.08 -5.45
C GLU A 133 -4.22 16.59 -4.20
N LEU A 134 -4.12 17.88 -3.88
CA LEU A 134 -4.81 18.52 -2.77
C LEU A 134 -6.34 18.54 -2.94
N ALA A 135 -6.84 18.80 -4.15
CA ALA A 135 -8.28 18.74 -4.44
C ALA A 135 -8.83 17.31 -4.28
N VAL A 136 -8.09 16.31 -4.77
CA VAL A 136 -8.42 14.89 -4.63
C VAL A 136 -8.38 14.44 -3.17
N ASP A 137 -7.36 14.81 -2.39
CA ASP A 137 -7.30 14.52 -0.95
C ASP A 137 -8.41 15.21 -0.16
N THR A 138 -8.85 16.40 -0.59
CA THR A 138 -9.97 17.13 0.03
C THR A 138 -11.30 16.43 -0.25
N PHE A 139 -11.56 16.00 -1.49
CA PHE A 139 -12.74 15.19 -1.82
C PHE A 139 -12.72 13.85 -1.04
N ALA A 140 -11.58 13.17 -1.03
CA ALA A 140 -11.41 11.90 -0.31
C ALA A 140 -11.55 12.06 1.22
N ALA A 141 -11.27 13.23 1.79
CA ALA A 141 -11.59 13.53 3.18
C ALA A 141 -13.09 13.77 3.41
N CYS A 142 -13.75 14.57 2.56
CA CYS A 142 -15.17 14.90 2.67
C CYS A 142 -16.11 13.68 2.58
N PHE A 143 -15.76 12.70 1.74
CA PHE A 143 -16.65 11.59 1.39
C PHE A 143 -16.05 10.21 1.66
N GLY A 144 -14.71 10.10 1.61
CA GLY A 144 -14.01 8.83 1.59
C GLY A 144 -14.61 7.87 0.57
N PHE A 145 -14.67 6.59 0.94
CA PHE A 145 -15.22 5.54 0.09
C PHE A 145 -16.76 5.54 0.01
N SER A 146 -17.49 6.68 0.11
CA SER A 146 -18.95 6.70 -0.14
C SER A 146 -19.32 6.94 -1.60
N GLU A 147 -18.43 7.57 -2.37
CA GLU A 147 -18.66 7.91 -3.77
C GLU A 147 -17.90 6.96 -4.71
N ALA A 148 -17.24 5.92 -4.20
CA ALA A 148 -16.34 5.04 -4.94
C ALA A 148 -17.00 4.38 -6.16
N GLY A 149 -18.25 3.91 -6.06
CA GLY A 149 -19.01 3.41 -7.21
C GLY A 149 -19.22 4.47 -8.29
N ARG A 150 -19.38 5.75 -7.93
CA ARG A 150 -19.45 6.86 -8.91
C ARG A 150 -18.10 7.15 -9.54
N VAL A 151 -16.99 6.99 -8.80
CA VAL A 151 -15.63 7.07 -9.36
C VAL A 151 -15.45 5.97 -10.42
N LEU A 152 -15.82 4.72 -10.10
CA LEU A 152 -15.72 3.59 -11.03
C LEU A 152 -16.63 3.74 -12.25
N ASN A 153 -17.88 4.21 -12.08
CA ASN A 153 -18.76 4.51 -13.20
C ASN A 153 -18.18 5.61 -14.10
N THR A 154 -17.65 6.70 -13.53
CA THR A 154 -17.03 7.79 -14.29
C THR A 154 -15.78 7.29 -15.04
N LEU A 155 -14.97 6.45 -14.39
CA LEU A 155 -13.82 5.78 -15.00
C LEU A 155 -14.24 4.86 -16.16
N LYS A 156 -15.33 4.11 -16.01
CA LYS A 156 -15.92 3.27 -17.07
C LYS A 156 -16.35 4.10 -18.28
N GLU A 157 -17.17 5.13 -18.09
CA GLU A 157 -17.67 5.96 -19.20
C GLU A 157 -16.50 6.68 -19.92
N LEU A 158 -15.48 7.13 -19.17
CA LEU A 158 -14.23 7.65 -19.73
C LEU A 158 -13.43 6.60 -20.53
N MET A 159 -13.54 5.30 -20.23
CA MET A 159 -12.92 4.21 -21.01
C MET A 159 -13.77 3.76 -22.20
N ASP A 160 -15.09 3.79 -22.09
CA ASP A 160 -16.02 3.52 -23.19
C ASP A 160 -16.01 4.65 -24.24
N GLY A 161 -15.59 5.86 -23.84
CA GLY A 161 -15.44 7.02 -24.75
C GLY A 161 -16.75 7.74 -25.05
N ALA A 162 -17.79 7.48 -24.25
CA ALA A 162 -19.06 8.18 -24.32
C ALA A 162 -18.88 9.67 -23.99
N VAL A 163 -19.60 10.54 -24.72
CA VAL A 163 -19.67 11.97 -24.40
C VAL A 163 -20.60 12.15 -23.21
N ILE A 164 -20.02 12.19 -22.01
CA ILE A 164 -20.76 12.30 -20.75
C ILE A 164 -21.45 13.67 -20.68
N SER A 165 -22.78 13.66 -20.79
CA SER A 165 -23.65 14.83 -20.68
C SER A 165 -24.12 15.05 -19.23
N GLU A 166 -24.66 16.24 -18.94
CA GLU A 166 -25.08 16.62 -17.58
C GLU A 166 -26.26 15.81 -17.05
N SER A 167 -27.05 15.18 -17.92
CA SER A 167 -28.24 14.39 -17.57
C SER A 167 -27.93 13.01 -16.97
N THR A 168 -26.70 12.49 -17.11
CA THR A 168 -26.29 11.22 -16.46
C THR A 168 -25.60 11.43 -15.09
N SER A 169 -25.55 12.68 -14.61
CA SER A 169 -24.78 13.10 -13.43
C SER A 169 -25.17 12.46 -12.09
N GLU A 170 -26.37 11.88 -11.96
CA GLU A 170 -26.81 11.24 -10.71
C GLU A 170 -25.97 10.03 -10.29
N HIS A 171 -25.33 9.33 -11.24
CA HIS A 171 -24.50 8.14 -10.97
C HIS A 171 -22.99 8.37 -11.17
N LEU A 172 -22.60 9.59 -11.55
CA LEU A 172 -21.24 9.96 -11.96
C LEU A 172 -20.63 11.03 -11.04
N ILE A 173 -19.36 11.33 -11.27
CA ILE A 173 -18.63 12.47 -10.72
C ILE A 173 -18.45 13.46 -11.87
N PHE A 174 -19.45 14.31 -12.08
CA PHE A 174 -19.41 15.31 -13.13
C PHE A 174 -18.41 16.44 -12.78
N ILE A 175 -17.42 16.60 -13.63
CA ILE A 175 -16.39 17.64 -13.66
C ILE A 175 -16.52 18.26 -15.06
N GLU A 176 -16.56 19.59 -15.20
CA GLU A 176 -16.81 20.23 -16.50
C GLU A 176 -15.75 19.83 -17.54
N GLN A 177 -14.50 19.61 -17.10
CA GLN A 177 -13.42 19.15 -17.97
C GLN A 177 -13.67 17.80 -18.67
N ILE A 178 -14.63 16.99 -18.18
CA ILE A 178 -15.05 15.73 -18.82
C ILE A 178 -15.66 15.95 -20.21
N LYS A 179 -16.22 17.14 -20.48
CA LYS A 179 -16.74 17.51 -21.81
C LYS A 179 -15.66 17.61 -22.90
N PHE A 180 -14.37 17.62 -22.55
CA PHE A 180 -13.26 17.77 -23.51
C PHE A 180 -12.46 16.48 -23.68
N SER A 181 -12.57 15.87 -24.87
CA SER A 181 -11.90 14.60 -25.22
C SER A 181 -10.37 14.66 -25.13
N ASN A 182 -9.75 15.82 -25.35
CA ASN A 182 -8.30 16.02 -25.22
C ASN A 182 -7.77 15.94 -23.77
N ARG A 183 -8.65 15.85 -22.76
CA ARG A 183 -8.28 15.69 -21.34
C ARG A 183 -8.56 14.29 -20.79
N ARG A 184 -9.01 13.36 -21.65
CA ARG A 184 -9.42 11.99 -21.31
C ARG A 184 -8.41 11.24 -20.43
N ASN A 185 -7.13 11.21 -20.81
CA ASN A 185 -6.10 10.48 -20.06
C ASN A 185 -5.85 11.09 -18.67
N LEU A 186 -5.74 12.42 -18.59
CA LEU A 186 -5.61 13.16 -17.32
C LEU A 186 -6.82 12.93 -16.39
N LEU A 187 -8.03 12.82 -16.95
CA LEU A 187 -9.25 12.49 -16.21
C LEU A 187 -9.27 11.04 -15.73
N ILE A 188 -8.80 10.08 -16.54
CA ILE A 188 -8.64 8.66 -16.14
C ILE A 188 -7.62 8.56 -14.98
N ARG A 189 -6.45 9.21 -15.11
CA ARG A 189 -5.44 9.34 -14.05
C ARG A 189 -6.04 9.97 -12.78
N THR A 190 -6.85 11.02 -12.93
CA THR A 190 -7.53 11.71 -11.82
C THR A 190 -8.54 10.78 -11.12
N MET A 191 -9.36 10.03 -11.85
CA MET A 191 -10.33 9.10 -11.27
C MET A 191 -9.64 7.93 -10.55
N LEU A 192 -8.53 7.40 -11.09
CA LEU A 192 -7.70 6.39 -10.41
C LEU A 192 -7.09 6.94 -9.11
N LEU A 193 -6.53 8.16 -9.14
CA LEU A 193 -6.01 8.84 -7.94
C LEU A 193 -7.13 9.08 -6.90
N LEU A 194 -8.33 9.48 -7.36
CA LEU A 194 -9.50 9.71 -6.51
C LEU A 194 -10.00 8.43 -5.86
N TYR A 195 -10.05 7.30 -6.59
CA TYR A 195 -10.34 5.98 -6.05
C TYR A 195 -9.31 5.57 -4.99
N ARG A 196 -8.01 5.70 -5.31
CA ARG A 196 -6.88 5.42 -4.41
C ARG A 196 -6.96 6.20 -3.09
N ARG A 197 -7.09 7.53 -3.13
CA ARG A 197 -7.17 8.36 -1.90
C ARG A 197 -8.45 8.05 -1.11
N SER A 198 -9.58 7.81 -1.80
CA SER A 198 -10.84 7.40 -1.16
C SER A 198 -10.74 6.05 -0.43
N LEU A 199 -9.99 5.10 -0.99
CA LEU A 199 -9.69 3.78 -0.41
C LEU A 199 -8.76 3.87 0.81
N GLN A 200 -7.77 4.76 0.79
CA GLN A 200 -6.93 5.04 1.97
C GLN A 200 -7.77 5.59 3.14
N LYS A 201 -8.78 6.42 2.84
CA LYS A 201 -9.76 6.97 3.81
C LYS A 201 -10.94 6.03 4.10
N ALA A 202 -10.96 4.79 3.58
CA ALA A 202 -12.06 3.85 3.82
C ALA A 202 -12.10 3.33 5.27
N LYS A 203 -13.31 3.26 5.86
CA LYS A 203 -13.62 2.50 7.07
C LYS A 203 -13.72 1.01 6.73
N LYS A 204 -13.40 0.13 7.70
CA LYS A 204 -13.30 -1.34 7.51
C LYS A 204 -14.60 -2.04 7.09
N GLU A 205 -15.76 -1.42 7.31
CA GLU A 205 -17.09 -2.03 7.14
C GLU A 205 -17.71 -1.83 5.75
N LYS A 206 -17.03 -1.15 4.82
CA LYS A 206 -17.58 -0.86 3.49
C LYS A 206 -17.30 -1.99 2.51
N THR A 207 -18.33 -2.35 1.75
CA THR A 207 -18.21 -3.25 0.58
C THR A 207 -17.31 -2.64 -0.49
N LEU A 208 -16.66 -3.51 -1.26
CA LEU A 208 -15.68 -3.17 -2.29
C LEU A 208 -16.04 -3.91 -3.57
N ASP A 209 -16.44 -3.17 -4.61
CA ASP A 209 -16.81 -3.71 -5.93
C ASP A 209 -15.55 -4.10 -6.74
N LEU A 210 -14.74 -5.00 -6.17
CA LEU A 210 -13.39 -5.29 -6.62
C LEU A 210 -13.35 -5.86 -8.04
N GLY A 211 -14.32 -6.69 -8.42
CA GLY A 211 -14.44 -7.18 -9.80
C GLY A 211 -14.64 -6.05 -10.82
N VAL A 212 -15.43 -5.03 -10.47
CA VAL A 212 -15.63 -3.85 -11.35
C VAL A 212 -14.33 -3.06 -11.45
N PHE A 213 -13.61 -2.85 -10.34
CA PHE A 213 -12.31 -2.18 -10.37
C PHE A 213 -11.27 -2.96 -11.19
N LEU A 214 -11.18 -4.30 -11.04
CA LEU A 214 -10.18 -5.10 -11.75
C LEU A 214 -10.43 -5.13 -13.27
N ASN A 215 -11.67 -5.28 -13.70
CA ASN A 215 -12.02 -5.21 -15.13
C ASN A 215 -11.72 -3.82 -15.73
N LEU A 216 -11.86 -2.75 -14.94
CA LEU A 216 -11.46 -1.39 -15.35
C LEU A 216 -9.94 -1.18 -15.30
N ALA A 217 -9.22 -1.83 -14.37
CA ALA A 217 -7.77 -1.80 -14.28
C ALA A 217 -7.12 -2.52 -15.47
N GLU A 218 -7.65 -3.68 -15.87
CA GLU A 218 -7.26 -4.40 -17.08
C GLU A 218 -7.42 -3.52 -18.32
N ARG A 219 -8.60 -2.92 -18.52
CA ARG A 219 -8.85 -1.99 -19.63
C ARG A 219 -7.99 -0.71 -19.57
N ALA A 220 -7.68 -0.20 -18.38
CA ALA A 220 -6.77 0.93 -18.21
C ALA A 220 -5.34 0.61 -18.63
N LEU A 221 -4.86 -0.61 -18.34
CA LEU A 221 -3.52 -1.07 -18.69
C LEU A 221 -3.34 -1.33 -20.20
N LEU A 222 -4.44 -1.42 -20.97
CA LEU A 222 -4.41 -1.45 -22.44
C LEU A 222 -4.25 -0.07 -23.09
N ILE A 223 -4.35 1.01 -22.30
CA ILE A 223 -4.05 2.38 -22.78
C ILE A 223 -2.53 2.57 -22.72
N ASP A 224 -1.92 2.92 -23.85
CA ASP A 224 -0.48 3.16 -23.97
C ASP A 224 -0.09 4.53 -23.35
N ASP A 225 -0.16 4.57 -22.02
CA ASP A 225 0.10 5.73 -21.19
C ASP A 225 0.76 5.28 -19.88
N ALA A 226 2.00 5.74 -19.67
CA ALA A 226 2.81 5.38 -18.51
C ALA A 226 2.26 5.96 -17.20
N GLU A 227 1.59 7.11 -17.23
CA GLU A 227 0.99 7.72 -16.04
C GLU A 227 -0.29 6.98 -15.61
N ILE A 228 -1.12 6.58 -16.57
CA ILE A 228 -2.29 5.72 -16.31
C ILE A 228 -1.83 4.37 -15.77
N THR A 229 -0.84 3.73 -16.42
CA THR A 229 -0.25 2.46 -15.96
C THR A 229 0.26 2.58 -14.53
N SER A 230 1.02 3.63 -14.21
CA SER A 230 1.48 3.92 -12.85
C SER A 230 0.32 4.12 -11.87
N ALA A 231 -0.70 4.91 -12.23
CA ALA A 231 -1.86 5.16 -11.40
C ALA A 231 -2.69 3.89 -11.10
N VAL A 232 -2.81 2.96 -12.06
CA VAL A 232 -3.43 1.65 -11.86
C VAL A 232 -2.60 0.81 -10.88
N LEU A 233 -1.31 0.63 -11.14
CA LEU A 233 -0.43 -0.22 -10.33
C LEU A 233 -0.33 0.28 -8.87
N ILE A 234 -0.26 1.60 -8.66
CA ILE A 234 -0.27 2.21 -7.33
C ILE A 234 -1.65 2.09 -6.65
N SER A 235 -2.75 2.02 -7.41
CA SER A 235 -4.09 1.74 -6.88
C SER A 235 -4.22 0.27 -6.43
N ILE A 236 -3.71 -0.68 -7.22
CA ILE A 236 -3.60 -2.10 -6.84
C ILE A 236 -2.72 -2.24 -5.58
N ARG A 237 -1.56 -1.57 -5.53
CA ARG A 237 -0.71 -1.51 -4.32
C ARG A 237 -1.49 -1.06 -3.09
N THR A 238 -2.31 -0.03 -3.25
CA THR A 238 -3.13 0.53 -2.16
C THR A 238 -4.21 -0.46 -1.72
N LEU A 239 -4.80 -1.25 -2.62
CA LEU A 239 -5.68 -2.37 -2.26
C LEU A 239 -4.92 -3.43 -1.45
N VAL A 240 -3.74 -3.88 -1.90
CA VAL A 240 -2.93 -4.91 -1.20
C VAL A 240 -2.67 -4.52 0.26
N HIS A 241 -2.25 -3.28 0.52
CA HIS A 241 -2.03 -2.78 1.88
C HIS A 241 -3.29 -2.65 2.73
N ARG A 242 -4.41 -2.20 2.15
CA ARG A 242 -5.65 -1.89 2.91
C ARG A 242 -6.52 -3.11 3.15
N CYS A 243 -6.61 -4.01 2.18
CA CYS A 243 -7.50 -5.18 2.19
C CYS A 243 -6.78 -6.46 2.63
N ARG A 244 -5.47 -6.58 2.32
CA ARG A 244 -4.65 -7.75 2.63
C ARG A 244 -5.38 -9.05 2.23
N TRP A 245 -5.54 -9.98 3.17
CA TRP A 245 -6.13 -11.31 2.95
C TRP A 245 -7.52 -11.32 2.30
N SER A 246 -8.33 -10.25 2.40
CA SER A 246 -9.64 -10.21 1.73
C SER A 246 -9.56 -10.12 0.20
N LEU A 247 -8.38 -9.82 -0.37
CA LEU A 247 -8.15 -9.88 -1.81
C LEU A 247 -7.89 -11.29 -2.34
N LEU A 248 -7.67 -12.30 -1.47
CA LEU A 248 -7.15 -13.59 -1.89
C LEU A 248 -8.03 -14.29 -2.94
N LEU A 249 -9.35 -14.09 -2.90
CA LEU A 249 -10.30 -14.60 -3.90
C LEU A 249 -10.06 -14.07 -5.32
N HIS A 250 -9.42 -12.91 -5.44
CA HIS A 250 -9.01 -12.28 -6.70
C HIS A 250 -7.48 -12.25 -6.88
N GLY A 251 -6.74 -12.96 -6.01
CA GLY A 251 -5.27 -12.93 -5.98
C GLY A 251 -4.64 -13.39 -7.29
N SER A 252 -5.18 -14.43 -7.92
CA SER A 252 -4.73 -14.92 -9.23
C SER A 252 -4.94 -13.89 -10.36
N THR A 253 -6.11 -13.25 -10.41
CA THR A 253 -6.41 -12.18 -11.39
C THR A 253 -5.45 -11.00 -11.22
N ILE A 254 -5.23 -10.57 -9.98
CA ILE A 254 -4.30 -9.48 -9.66
C ILE A 254 -2.87 -9.86 -10.05
N VAL A 255 -2.44 -11.10 -9.78
CA VAL A 255 -1.10 -11.58 -10.12
C VAL A 255 -0.90 -11.62 -11.64
N SER A 256 -1.84 -12.14 -12.43
CA SER A 256 -1.70 -12.11 -13.90
C SER A 256 -1.53 -10.68 -14.45
N LEU A 257 -2.42 -9.75 -14.05
CA LEU A 257 -2.36 -8.34 -14.47
C LEU A 257 -1.03 -7.64 -14.12
N LEU A 258 -0.31 -8.13 -13.12
CA LEU A 258 1.00 -7.60 -12.71
C LEU A 258 2.17 -8.35 -13.37
N MET A 259 2.07 -9.67 -13.54
CA MET A 259 3.12 -10.52 -14.12
C MET A 259 3.42 -10.13 -15.57
N ASP A 260 2.37 -9.82 -16.35
CA ASP A 260 2.45 -9.27 -17.72
C ASP A 260 3.26 -7.96 -17.80
N ARG A 261 3.51 -7.30 -16.67
CA ARG A 261 4.18 -5.99 -16.56
C ARG A 261 5.46 -6.01 -15.71
N VAL A 262 5.93 -7.17 -15.24
CA VAL A 262 7.17 -7.27 -14.43
C VAL A 262 8.39 -6.73 -15.17
N ALA A 263 8.56 -7.10 -16.44
CA ALA A 263 9.70 -6.70 -17.26
C ALA A 263 9.66 -5.23 -17.76
N SER A 264 8.56 -4.50 -17.48
CA SER A 264 8.36 -3.12 -17.93
C SER A 264 7.98 -2.15 -16.82
N SER A 265 7.74 -2.61 -15.59
CA SER A 265 7.39 -1.75 -14.46
C SER A 265 7.99 -2.19 -13.13
N GLU A 266 8.83 -1.31 -12.57
CA GLU A 266 9.31 -1.41 -11.18
C GLU A 266 8.15 -1.54 -10.19
N ILE A 267 7.05 -0.80 -10.42
CA ILE A 267 5.90 -0.78 -9.52
C ILE A 267 5.21 -2.15 -9.52
N ALA A 268 5.11 -2.84 -10.67
CA ALA A 268 4.58 -4.20 -10.73
C ALA A 268 5.44 -5.17 -9.90
N CYS A 269 6.77 -5.08 -9.99
CA CYS A 269 7.70 -5.86 -9.17
C CYS A 269 7.47 -5.64 -7.66
N ILE A 270 7.32 -4.38 -7.24
CA ILE A 270 7.08 -4.00 -5.84
C ILE A 270 5.74 -4.56 -5.35
N VAL A 271 4.66 -4.43 -6.14
CA VAL A 271 3.32 -4.94 -5.76
C VAL A 271 3.32 -6.46 -5.68
N LEU A 272 3.97 -7.16 -6.61
CA LEU A 272 4.10 -8.62 -6.55
C LEU A 272 4.94 -9.10 -5.36
N THR A 273 5.97 -8.33 -4.97
CA THR A 273 6.75 -8.59 -3.75
C THR A 273 5.85 -8.49 -2.52
N GLU A 274 5.09 -7.40 -2.39
CA GLU A 274 4.13 -7.19 -1.29
C GLU A 274 3.01 -8.24 -1.28
N ILE A 275 2.57 -8.73 -2.44
CA ILE A 275 1.60 -9.83 -2.58
C ILE A 275 2.19 -11.17 -2.10
N SER A 276 3.44 -11.46 -2.47
CA SER A 276 4.16 -12.66 -2.02
C SER A 276 4.44 -12.62 -0.51
N ASP A 277 4.84 -11.47 0.03
CA ASP A 277 5.07 -11.29 1.48
C ASP A 277 3.77 -11.40 2.30
N VAL A 278 2.64 -10.92 1.77
CA VAL A 278 1.35 -10.91 2.50
C VAL A 278 0.58 -12.24 2.37
N PHE A 279 0.67 -12.96 1.24
CA PHE A 279 -0.08 -14.20 1.02
C PHE A 279 0.76 -15.49 1.01
N GLY A 280 2.10 -15.38 0.93
CA GLY A 280 3.00 -16.52 0.77
C GLY A 280 2.65 -17.40 -0.44
N ILE A 281 2.70 -18.72 -0.25
CA ILE A 281 2.26 -19.72 -1.23
C ILE A 281 0.89 -19.41 -1.88
N SER A 282 -0.04 -18.83 -1.11
CA SER A 282 -1.40 -18.52 -1.57
C SER A 282 -1.45 -17.38 -2.58
N SER A 283 -0.35 -16.62 -2.75
CA SER A 283 -0.19 -15.63 -3.82
C SER A 283 -0.26 -16.23 -5.22
N THR A 284 0.09 -17.52 -5.40
CA THR A 284 0.25 -18.21 -6.69
C THR A 284 1.33 -17.66 -7.64
N VAL A 285 2.07 -16.60 -7.29
CA VAL A 285 3.14 -16.01 -8.13
C VAL A 285 4.15 -17.05 -8.61
N ALA A 286 4.60 -17.94 -7.72
CA ALA A 286 5.53 -19.03 -8.00
C ALA A 286 5.03 -20.08 -9.03
N LYS A 287 3.74 -20.05 -9.39
CA LYS A 287 3.07 -20.98 -10.33
C LYS A 287 2.75 -20.33 -11.67
N HIS A 288 2.95 -19.03 -11.80
CA HIS A 288 2.59 -18.25 -12.98
C HIS A 288 3.59 -18.49 -14.13
N PRO A 289 3.19 -18.68 -15.40
CA PRO A 289 4.10 -19.09 -16.47
C PRO A 289 5.20 -18.05 -16.74
N GLU A 290 4.88 -16.75 -16.67
CA GLU A 290 5.82 -15.65 -16.84
C GLU A 290 6.91 -15.67 -15.76
N PHE A 291 6.64 -16.22 -14.57
CA PHE A 291 7.64 -16.38 -13.51
C PHE A 291 8.79 -17.32 -13.94
N LEU A 292 8.52 -18.30 -14.81
CA LEU A 292 9.54 -19.18 -15.41
C LEU A 292 10.43 -18.46 -16.44
N THR A 293 10.14 -17.21 -16.79
CA THR A 293 11.08 -16.36 -17.55
C THR A 293 12.02 -15.60 -16.61
N LEU A 294 11.55 -15.22 -15.42
CA LEU A 294 12.33 -14.53 -14.39
C LEU A 294 13.38 -15.44 -13.73
N THR A 295 13.24 -16.76 -13.81
CA THR A 295 14.26 -17.71 -13.35
C THR A 295 15.55 -17.67 -14.17
N LYS A 296 15.49 -17.15 -15.40
CA LYS A 296 16.62 -16.99 -16.32
C LYS A 296 17.33 -15.66 -16.04
N ILE A 297 17.92 -15.52 -14.86
CA ILE A 297 18.48 -14.29 -14.28
C ILE A 297 19.30 -13.42 -15.26
N GLY A 298 20.00 -14.05 -16.22
CA GLY A 298 20.75 -13.35 -17.27
C GLY A 298 19.91 -12.45 -18.20
N SER A 299 18.59 -12.64 -18.31
CA SER A 299 17.70 -11.84 -19.17
C SER A 299 17.35 -10.47 -18.59
N TRP A 300 17.36 -10.32 -17.27
CA TRP A 300 16.89 -9.11 -16.58
C TRP A 300 17.95 -8.45 -15.69
N ILE A 301 19.09 -9.09 -15.42
CA ILE A 301 20.15 -8.52 -14.56
C ILE A 301 20.78 -7.23 -15.12
N GLU A 302 20.52 -6.90 -16.38
CA GLU A 302 20.93 -5.66 -17.06
C GLU A 302 19.82 -4.60 -17.15
N SER A 303 18.61 -4.84 -16.61
CA SER A 303 17.54 -3.83 -16.59
C SER A 303 17.68 -2.86 -15.40
N ASP A 304 17.19 -1.63 -15.57
CA ASP A 304 17.23 -0.60 -14.51
C ASP A 304 16.50 -1.01 -13.23
N HIS A 305 15.54 -1.93 -13.34
CA HIS A 305 14.70 -2.45 -12.26
C HIS A 305 15.12 -3.87 -11.79
N ALA A 306 16.32 -4.33 -12.14
CA ALA A 306 16.87 -5.63 -11.75
C ALA A 306 16.93 -5.84 -10.22
N LEU A 307 17.09 -4.77 -9.43
CA LEU A 307 17.07 -4.87 -7.96
C LEU A 307 15.68 -5.27 -7.46
N GLN A 308 14.63 -4.70 -8.02
CA GLN A 308 13.24 -4.93 -7.64
C GLN A 308 12.74 -6.29 -8.15
N ILE A 309 13.19 -6.75 -9.33
CA ILE A 309 13.02 -8.15 -9.74
C ILE A 309 13.73 -9.08 -8.75
N SER A 310 14.97 -8.79 -8.33
CA SER A 310 15.64 -9.65 -7.34
C SER A 310 14.90 -9.70 -5.99
N GLN A 311 14.29 -8.59 -5.55
CA GLN A 311 13.46 -8.55 -4.34
C GLN A 311 12.20 -9.42 -4.48
N LEU A 312 11.55 -9.40 -5.65
CA LEU A 312 10.45 -10.31 -5.96
C LEU A 312 10.89 -11.78 -5.91
N MET A 313 12.00 -12.13 -6.56
CA MET A 313 12.53 -13.50 -6.55
C MET A 313 12.92 -13.96 -5.13
N ILE A 314 13.47 -13.06 -4.30
CA ILE A 314 13.80 -13.33 -2.88
C ILE A 314 12.53 -13.59 -2.08
N SER A 315 11.51 -12.72 -2.18
CA SER A 315 10.24 -12.90 -1.49
C SER A 315 9.62 -14.25 -1.86
N VAL A 316 9.54 -14.58 -3.15
CA VAL A 316 8.98 -15.86 -3.61
C VAL A 316 9.80 -17.07 -3.14
N LEU A 317 11.14 -16.99 -3.12
CA LEU A 317 11.99 -18.06 -2.55
C LEU A 317 11.77 -18.23 -1.04
N THR A 318 11.65 -17.14 -0.27
CA THR A 318 11.40 -17.23 1.17
C THR A 318 9.97 -17.67 1.53
N SER A 319 8.98 -17.29 0.72
CA SER A 319 7.55 -17.47 1.04
C SER A 319 6.93 -18.73 0.41
N SER A 320 7.50 -19.21 -0.69
CA SER A 320 6.83 -20.16 -1.61
C SER A 320 7.76 -21.22 -2.22
N SER A 321 9.05 -21.29 -1.86
CA SER A 321 10.00 -22.24 -2.47
C SER A 321 9.57 -23.71 -2.37
N PHE A 322 9.01 -24.13 -1.24
CA PHE A 322 8.48 -25.49 -1.05
C PHE A 322 7.30 -25.85 -1.98
N ALA A 323 6.71 -24.85 -2.66
CA ALA A 323 5.65 -25.03 -3.67
C ALA A 323 6.18 -25.06 -5.11
N MET A 324 7.46 -24.72 -5.32
CA MET A 324 8.09 -24.67 -6.64
C MET A 324 8.65 -26.04 -7.04
N LYS A 325 8.80 -26.27 -8.35
CA LYS A 325 9.50 -27.47 -8.85
C LYS A 325 10.98 -27.39 -8.48
N ARG A 326 11.51 -28.42 -7.81
CA ARG A 326 12.93 -28.55 -7.40
C ARG A 326 13.91 -28.19 -8.54
N HIS A 327 13.64 -28.67 -9.75
CA HIS A 327 14.45 -28.40 -10.94
C HIS A 327 14.57 -26.89 -11.24
N THR A 328 13.46 -26.15 -11.16
CA THR A 328 13.41 -24.70 -11.39
C THR A 328 14.25 -23.92 -10.38
N ILE A 329 14.21 -24.30 -9.09
CA ILE A 329 15.04 -23.63 -8.07
C ILE A 329 16.54 -23.99 -8.26
N LEU A 330 16.87 -25.22 -8.64
CA LEU A 330 18.25 -25.62 -8.97
C LEU A 330 18.77 -24.89 -10.23
N GLU A 331 17.93 -24.68 -11.24
CA GLU A 331 18.26 -23.89 -12.43
C GLU A 331 18.52 -22.42 -12.06
N MET A 332 17.66 -21.80 -11.26
CA MET A 332 17.88 -20.45 -10.71
C MET A 332 19.20 -20.35 -9.94
N GLN A 333 19.48 -21.32 -9.06
CA GLN A 333 20.69 -21.36 -8.25
C GLN A 333 21.93 -21.49 -9.15
N HIS A 334 21.89 -22.36 -10.16
CA HIS A 334 22.98 -22.53 -11.12
C HIS A 334 23.21 -21.24 -11.91
N ASN A 335 22.16 -20.65 -12.49
CA ASN A 335 22.22 -19.40 -13.26
C ASN A 335 22.83 -18.26 -12.42
N LEU A 336 22.38 -18.10 -11.17
CA LEU A 336 22.92 -17.13 -10.22
C LEU A 336 24.41 -17.34 -9.96
N CYS A 337 24.80 -18.57 -9.64
CA CYS A 337 26.18 -18.90 -9.27
C CYS A 337 27.14 -18.71 -10.45
N SER A 338 26.74 -19.15 -11.65
CA SER A 338 27.50 -18.95 -12.89
C SER A 338 27.65 -17.46 -13.21
N LEU A 339 26.59 -16.66 -13.11
CA LEU A 339 26.66 -15.20 -13.32
C LEU A 339 27.58 -14.50 -12.31
N LEU A 340 27.53 -14.85 -11.03
CA LEU A 340 28.40 -14.29 -9.99
C LEU A 340 29.89 -14.61 -10.22
N LEU A 341 30.21 -15.80 -10.74
CA LEU A 341 31.59 -16.20 -11.04
C LEU A 341 32.16 -15.48 -12.27
N ILE A 342 31.32 -15.25 -13.29
CA ILE A 342 31.65 -14.61 -14.57
C ILE A 342 31.68 -13.08 -14.45
N ARG A 343 30.59 -12.46 -13.98
CA ARG A 343 30.39 -10.99 -13.94
C ARG A 343 30.82 -10.34 -12.63
N GLY A 344 30.99 -11.13 -11.56
CA GLY A 344 31.34 -10.61 -10.24
C GLY A 344 30.12 -10.17 -9.41
N PRO A 345 30.36 -9.58 -8.22
CA PRO A 345 29.31 -9.21 -7.27
C PRO A 345 28.55 -7.96 -7.71
N SER A 346 27.24 -8.09 -7.91
CA SER A 346 26.30 -6.97 -8.01
C SER A 346 25.23 -7.07 -6.91
N MET A 347 24.62 -5.95 -6.53
CA MET A 347 23.63 -5.91 -5.43
C MET A 347 22.45 -6.88 -5.62
N PRO A 348 21.83 -7.01 -6.83
CA PRO A 348 20.74 -7.96 -7.04
C PRO A 348 21.17 -9.42 -6.88
N LEU A 349 22.35 -9.79 -7.41
CA LEU A 349 22.87 -11.15 -7.33
C LEU A 349 23.31 -11.51 -5.90
N LEU A 350 23.94 -10.60 -5.16
CA LEU A 350 24.35 -10.85 -3.78
C LEU A 350 23.14 -11.03 -2.84
N LYS A 351 22.10 -10.20 -2.99
CA LYS A 351 20.87 -10.37 -2.22
C LYS A 351 20.18 -11.71 -2.51
N LEU A 352 20.12 -12.10 -3.79
CA LEU A 352 19.56 -13.39 -4.18
C LEU A 352 20.42 -14.56 -3.65
N LEU A 353 21.75 -14.43 -3.64
CA LEU A 353 22.67 -15.40 -3.02
C LEU A 353 22.42 -15.53 -1.51
N ASN A 354 22.22 -14.41 -0.80
CA ASN A 354 21.89 -14.43 0.63
C ASN A 354 20.55 -15.15 0.90
N ALA A 355 19.54 -14.96 0.05
CA ALA A 355 18.31 -15.75 0.13
C ALA A 355 18.53 -17.25 -0.15
N PHE A 356 19.37 -17.62 -1.12
CA PHE A 356 19.74 -19.02 -1.37
C PHE A 356 20.59 -19.65 -0.27
N LEU A 357 21.39 -18.87 0.46
CA LEU A 357 22.15 -19.36 1.62
C LEU A 357 21.25 -19.62 2.83
N LEU A 358 20.16 -18.85 2.97
CA LEU A 358 19.12 -18.98 4.00
C LEU A 358 17.99 -19.95 3.61
N LEU A 359 18.04 -20.55 2.41
CA LEU A 359 16.99 -21.42 1.89
C LEU A 359 17.04 -22.80 2.57
N ASN A 360 16.28 -22.95 3.65
CA ASN A 360 16.12 -24.20 4.42
C ASN A 360 15.24 -25.23 3.68
N HIS A 361 15.56 -25.56 2.43
CA HIS A 361 14.82 -26.51 1.61
C HIS A 361 15.63 -27.82 1.44
N GLU A 362 15.24 -28.88 2.15
CA GLU A 362 15.95 -30.17 2.27
C GLU A 362 16.61 -30.69 0.98
N GLN A 363 15.89 -30.62 -0.15
CA GLN A 363 16.33 -31.20 -1.42
C GLN A 363 17.27 -30.30 -2.25
N ILE A 364 17.66 -29.12 -1.74
CA ILE A 364 18.41 -28.10 -2.48
C ILE A 364 19.66 -27.72 -1.66
N PRO A 365 20.88 -27.94 -2.17
CA PRO A 365 22.10 -27.65 -1.43
C PRO A 365 22.30 -26.13 -1.29
N SER A 366 22.73 -25.66 -0.13
CA SER A 366 23.11 -24.25 0.06
C SER A 366 24.44 -23.94 -0.64
N PRO A 367 24.58 -22.84 -1.40
CA PRO A 367 25.73 -22.55 -2.28
C PRO A 367 26.99 -22.05 -1.53
N ILE A 368 27.27 -22.62 -0.35
CA ILE A 368 28.29 -22.18 0.62
C ILE A 368 29.70 -22.08 -0.01
N GLN A 369 30.09 -23.03 -0.87
CA GLN A 369 31.41 -23.02 -1.51
C GLN A 369 31.62 -21.78 -2.41
N ILE A 370 30.58 -21.39 -3.15
CA ILE A 370 30.62 -20.28 -4.09
C ILE A 370 30.56 -18.95 -3.32
N ALA A 371 29.69 -18.87 -2.31
CA ALA A 371 29.64 -17.71 -1.40
C ALA A 371 30.97 -17.47 -0.65
N ARG A 372 31.64 -18.53 -0.18
CA ARG A 372 33.01 -18.45 0.38
C ARG A 372 34.03 -17.98 -0.65
N THR A 373 33.99 -18.53 -1.86
CA THR A 373 34.89 -18.15 -2.97
C THR A 373 34.72 -16.67 -3.37
N LEU A 374 33.49 -16.17 -3.37
CA LEU A 374 33.21 -14.75 -3.60
C LEU A 374 33.71 -13.89 -2.42
N SER A 375 33.49 -14.33 -1.18
CA SER A 375 33.90 -13.61 0.04
C SER A 375 35.42 -13.48 0.18
N THR A 376 36.19 -14.43 -0.35
CA THR A 376 37.67 -14.35 -0.41
C THR A 376 38.15 -13.54 -1.62
N ARG A 377 37.62 -13.82 -2.83
CA ARG A 377 38.02 -13.14 -4.08
C ARG A 377 37.69 -11.66 -4.12
N TRP A 378 36.60 -11.24 -3.48
CA TRP A 378 36.09 -9.87 -3.48
C TRP A 378 36.06 -9.24 -2.08
N CYS A 379 37.01 -9.63 -1.21
CA CYS A 379 37.09 -9.15 0.16
C CYS A 379 37.23 -7.60 0.20
N PRO A 380 36.25 -6.84 0.74
CA PRO A 380 36.25 -5.39 0.58
C PRO A 380 37.24 -4.69 1.51
N SER A 381 38.26 -4.04 0.95
CA SER A 381 39.27 -3.27 1.68
C SER A 381 38.75 -1.92 2.24
N LYS A 382 37.57 -1.46 1.80
CA LYS A 382 36.89 -0.28 2.33
C LYS A 382 35.64 -0.70 3.12
N LEU A 383 35.40 -0.05 4.25
CA LEU A 383 34.44 -0.54 5.25
C LEU A 383 32.96 -0.33 4.86
N GLU A 384 32.67 0.59 3.94
CA GLU A 384 31.40 1.33 3.91
C GLU A 384 30.48 1.07 2.70
N SER A 385 30.89 0.33 1.67
CA SER A 385 30.01 0.10 0.51
C SER A 385 28.88 -0.90 0.83
N SER A 386 27.70 -0.70 0.24
CA SER A 386 26.56 -1.61 0.38
C SER A 386 26.89 -3.04 -0.08
N VAL A 387 27.60 -3.17 -1.19
CA VAL A 387 28.15 -4.44 -1.71
C VAL A 387 29.08 -5.10 -0.68
N ALA A 388 29.87 -4.33 0.07
CA ALA A 388 30.71 -4.87 1.13
C ALA A 388 29.92 -5.42 2.32
N GLN A 389 28.78 -4.82 2.64
CA GLN A 389 27.89 -5.30 3.70
C GLN A 389 27.23 -6.62 3.30
N GLU A 390 26.71 -6.73 2.08
CA GLU A 390 26.13 -7.98 1.56
C GLU A 390 27.15 -9.12 1.50
N ILE A 391 28.41 -8.86 1.10
CA ILE A 391 29.48 -9.87 1.10
C ILE A 391 29.82 -10.34 2.54
N ARG A 392 29.81 -9.44 3.53
CA ARG A 392 29.96 -9.82 4.95
C ARG A 392 28.77 -10.65 5.42
N LEU A 393 27.56 -10.36 4.96
CA LEU A 393 26.36 -11.15 5.24
C LEU A 393 26.47 -12.55 4.62
N CYS A 394 26.90 -12.68 3.36
CA CYS A 394 27.18 -13.98 2.73
C CYS A 394 28.12 -14.81 3.61
N ARG A 395 29.25 -14.23 4.02
CA ARG A 395 30.22 -14.89 4.90
C ARG A 395 29.62 -15.29 6.24
N SER A 396 28.89 -14.39 6.91
CA SER A 396 28.26 -14.67 8.20
C SER A 396 27.23 -15.81 8.13
N ILE A 397 26.46 -15.89 7.05
CA ILE A 397 25.51 -17.00 6.83
C ILE A 397 26.27 -18.29 6.51
N CYS A 398 27.33 -18.25 5.69
CA CYS A 398 28.18 -19.42 5.44
C CYS A 398 28.83 -19.95 6.72
N ASP A 399 29.31 -19.08 7.60
CA ASP A 399 29.95 -19.47 8.85
C ASP A 399 28.92 -20.05 9.83
N ALA A 400 27.72 -19.47 9.93
CA ALA A 400 26.63 -20.00 10.75
C ALA A 400 26.02 -21.33 10.25
N THR A 401 25.89 -21.51 8.93
CA THR A 401 25.34 -22.75 8.33
C THR A 401 26.34 -23.91 8.32
N SER A 402 27.64 -23.61 8.16
CA SER A 402 28.70 -24.63 8.21
C SER A 402 29.17 -25.00 9.61
N HIS A 403 29.02 -24.08 10.57
CA HIS A 403 29.35 -24.29 11.98
C HIS A 403 28.19 -23.82 12.86
N PRO A 404 27.04 -24.54 12.86
CA PRO A 404 25.95 -24.25 13.78
C PRO A 404 26.50 -24.30 15.22
N ARG A 405 26.41 -23.17 15.94
CA ARG A 405 27.06 -23.00 17.24
C ARG A 405 26.40 -23.88 18.31
N MET A 406 26.86 -25.12 18.44
CA MET A 406 26.47 -26.06 19.51
C MET A 406 26.85 -25.59 20.93
N GLN A 407 27.41 -24.38 21.08
CA GLN A 407 27.71 -23.76 22.38
C GLN A 407 26.47 -23.60 23.27
N LEU A 408 25.26 -23.49 22.69
CA LEU A 408 24.00 -23.50 23.46
C LEU A 408 23.58 -24.92 23.93
N LEU A 409 24.08 -26.00 23.31
CA LEU A 409 23.80 -27.37 23.74
C LEU A 409 24.65 -27.83 24.93
N VAL A 410 25.71 -27.09 25.29
CA VAL A 410 26.49 -27.34 26.52
C VAL A 410 25.63 -26.99 27.72
N ASN A 411 25.22 -25.73 27.85
CA ASN A 411 24.34 -25.26 28.93
C ASN A 411 23.01 -26.03 29.01
N VAL A 412 22.47 -26.53 27.89
CA VAL A 412 21.27 -27.39 27.89
C VAL A 412 21.57 -28.80 28.41
N LYS A 413 22.74 -29.38 28.11
CA LYS A 413 23.16 -30.65 28.74
C LYS A 413 23.37 -30.48 30.24
N ASP A 414 24.00 -29.40 30.67
CA ASP A 414 24.23 -29.12 32.08
C ASP A 414 22.90 -28.89 32.82
N ALA A 415 21.96 -28.16 32.22
CA ALA A 415 20.61 -27.99 32.77
C ALA A 415 19.79 -29.29 32.80
N VAL A 416 19.87 -30.14 31.77
CA VAL A 416 19.20 -31.45 31.75
C VAL A 416 19.83 -32.42 32.75
N ALA A 417 21.14 -32.38 32.94
CA ALA A 417 21.82 -33.14 33.98
C ALA A 417 21.41 -32.66 35.38
N GLN A 418 21.30 -31.34 35.60
CA GLN A 418 20.81 -30.79 36.86
C GLN A 418 19.36 -31.21 37.14
N ILE A 419 18.45 -31.10 36.16
CA ILE A 419 17.06 -31.56 36.28
C ILE A 419 16.99 -33.07 36.58
N ALA A 420 17.87 -33.89 36.02
CA ALA A 420 17.93 -35.32 36.31
C ALA A 420 18.43 -35.60 37.74
N ILE A 421 19.43 -34.86 38.22
CA ILE A 421 19.95 -34.95 39.60
C ILE A 421 18.88 -34.48 40.61
N ASP A 422 18.20 -33.37 40.33
CA ASP A 422 17.16 -32.81 41.18
C ASP A 422 15.97 -33.79 41.30
N ALA A 423 15.52 -34.40 40.19
CA ALA A 423 14.48 -35.43 40.19
C ALA A 423 14.91 -36.75 40.87
N GLU A 424 16.21 -37.09 40.90
CA GLU A 424 16.71 -38.24 41.66
C GLU A 424 16.78 -37.92 43.16
N ASN A 425 17.02 -36.66 43.53
CA ASN A 425 17.01 -36.19 44.92
C ASN A 425 15.58 -36.06 45.47
N GLU A 426 14.61 -35.62 44.66
CA GLU A 426 13.18 -35.62 45.04
C GLU A 426 12.73 -37.03 45.42
N ARG A 427 13.01 -38.05 44.61
CA ARG A 427 12.68 -39.46 44.94
C ARG A 427 13.32 -39.95 46.23
N LYS A 428 14.58 -39.59 46.49
CA LYS A 428 15.26 -39.97 47.75
C LYS A 428 14.66 -39.26 48.96
N ASN A 429 14.14 -38.05 48.80
CA ASN A 429 13.39 -37.36 49.84
C ASN A 429 12.02 -38.02 50.06
N GLU A 430 11.30 -38.40 49.00
CA GLU A 430 10.05 -39.17 49.10
C GLU A 430 10.26 -40.53 49.81
N GLU A 431 11.34 -41.25 49.50
CA GLU A 431 11.73 -42.48 50.20
C GLU A 431 12.07 -42.23 51.69
N LEU A 432 12.77 -41.14 52.00
CA LEU A 432 13.09 -40.74 53.39
C LEU A 432 11.83 -40.33 54.17
N GLU A 433 10.89 -39.61 53.56
CA GLU A 433 9.61 -39.27 54.18
C GLU A 433 8.75 -40.52 54.40
N ALA A 434 8.73 -41.46 53.45
CA ALA A 434 8.06 -42.75 53.63
C ALA A 434 8.66 -43.59 54.77
N ILE A 435 9.98 -43.57 54.96
CA ILE A 435 10.67 -44.22 56.08
C ILE A 435 10.33 -43.51 57.41
N LEU A 436 10.28 -42.17 57.43
CA LEU A 436 9.88 -41.39 58.62
C LEU A 436 8.40 -41.59 58.99
N GLU A 437 7.51 -41.74 58.01
CA GLU A 437 6.12 -42.15 58.22
C GLU A 437 6.01 -43.56 58.81
N GLN A 438 6.83 -44.51 58.36
CA GLN A 438 6.86 -45.86 58.93
C GLN A 438 7.39 -45.85 60.38
N GLN A 439 8.43 -45.08 60.68
CA GLN A 439 8.93 -44.93 62.05
C GLN A 439 7.90 -44.28 62.98
N LYS A 440 7.17 -43.25 62.53
CA LYS A 440 6.03 -42.67 63.27
C LYS A 440 4.88 -43.64 63.53
N LYS A 441 4.78 -44.74 62.78
CA LYS A 441 3.78 -45.80 62.98
C LYS A 441 4.26 -46.90 63.95
N MET A 442 5.46 -46.78 64.54
CA MET A 442 6.03 -47.78 65.45
C MET A 442 6.04 -47.38 66.95
N GLU A 443 5.45 -46.26 67.36
CA GLU A 443 5.27 -45.91 68.78
C GLU A 443 3.97 -46.49 69.38
N ILE A 444 3.96 -47.83 69.55
CA ILE A 444 3.51 -48.63 70.72
C ILE A 444 2.34 -48.02 71.56
N PRO A 445 1.20 -48.74 71.75
CA PRO A 445 1.16 -49.73 72.84
C PRO A 445 0.24 -50.99 72.72
N VAL A 446 0.82 -52.12 73.17
CA VAL A 446 0.29 -53.11 74.16
C VAL A 446 -0.74 -54.20 73.72
N GLU A 447 -0.26 -55.47 73.84
CA GLU A 447 -0.95 -56.76 74.17
C GLU A 447 -2.08 -57.28 73.23
N GLU A 448 -2.41 -58.58 73.11
CA GLU A 448 -2.08 -59.80 73.89
C GLU A 448 -1.59 -61.02 73.01
N GLU A 449 -0.86 -61.93 73.67
CA GLU A 449 -0.70 -63.40 73.49
C GLU A 449 -0.91 -64.21 72.16
N LYS A 450 -0.10 -65.30 72.07
CA LYS A 450 -0.32 -66.64 71.46
C LYS A 450 -0.29 -66.81 69.91
N VAL A 451 0.17 -67.94 69.33
CA VAL A 451 1.16 -68.98 69.73
C VAL A 451 1.53 -69.87 68.50
N GLN A 452 2.77 -70.40 68.41
CA GLN A 452 3.23 -71.48 67.46
C GLN A 452 3.20 -71.13 65.93
N THR A 453 3.99 -71.69 64.99
CA THR A 453 5.20 -72.54 64.97
C THR A 453 5.98 -72.38 63.63
N ALA A 454 7.15 -73.04 63.52
CA ALA A 454 8.06 -73.23 62.36
C ALA A 454 7.43 -73.40 60.94
N SER A 455 8.15 -73.31 59.80
CA SER A 455 9.58 -73.63 59.56
C SER A 455 10.17 -73.11 58.22
N ILE A 456 11.49 -72.90 58.20
CA ILE A 456 12.51 -73.04 57.11
C ILE A 456 12.12 -72.83 55.62
N GLY A 457 12.77 -71.82 55.00
CA GLY A 457 13.38 -71.87 53.63
C GLY A 457 12.46 -71.71 52.39
N SER A 458 12.94 -71.29 51.20
CA SER A 458 14.26 -70.73 50.79
C SER A 458 14.23 -70.33 49.29
N GLN A 459 14.94 -69.26 48.86
CA GLN A 459 15.51 -69.04 47.50
C GLN A 459 14.56 -69.01 46.27
N THR A 460 14.77 -68.29 45.15
CA THR A 460 15.54 -67.06 44.80
C THR A 460 14.97 -66.48 43.49
N GLU A 461 15.37 -65.25 43.12
CA GLU A 461 15.41 -64.70 41.74
C GLU A 461 14.11 -64.48 40.93
N ILE A 462 14.02 -63.29 40.31
CA ILE A 462 13.06 -62.94 39.25
C ILE A 462 13.86 -62.20 38.16
N GLU A 463 14.06 -62.82 37.00
CA GLU A 463 14.52 -62.12 35.80
C GLU A 463 13.33 -61.50 35.04
N GLN A 464 13.45 -60.23 34.63
CA GLN A 464 12.48 -59.58 33.76
C GLN A 464 12.97 -59.59 32.31
N LYS A 465 12.16 -60.15 31.41
CA LYS A 465 12.34 -60.05 29.96
C LYS A 465 11.69 -58.77 29.42
N LEU A 466 12.34 -58.14 28.44
CA LEU A 466 11.68 -57.56 27.27
C LEU A 466 12.70 -57.37 26.16
N GLU A 467 12.52 -58.10 25.05
CA GLU A 467 13.39 -58.10 23.87
C GLU A 467 12.69 -57.47 22.65
N GLU A 468 13.45 -57.27 21.57
CA GLU A 468 13.10 -56.42 20.42
C GLU A 468 12.00 -56.98 19.48
N ILE A 469 11.45 -56.11 18.61
CA ILE A 469 10.54 -56.50 17.51
C ILE A 469 11.04 -55.94 16.15
N PRO A 470 11.47 -56.81 15.21
CA PRO A 470 11.81 -56.38 13.85
C PRO A 470 10.97 -57.02 12.71
N VAL A 471 10.42 -56.15 11.84
CA VAL A 471 10.27 -56.23 10.36
C VAL A 471 10.03 -57.59 9.64
N LYS A 472 8.97 -57.66 8.81
CA LYS A 472 8.98 -58.39 7.49
C LYS A 472 7.80 -58.09 6.52
N GLN A 473 8.02 -58.39 5.23
CA GLN A 473 7.10 -58.37 4.06
C GLN A 473 6.90 -59.84 3.53
N PRO A 474 6.60 -60.24 2.25
CA PRO A 474 6.11 -59.57 0.99
C PRO A 474 5.15 -60.40 0.04
N LYS A 475 4.88 -59.91 -1.22
CA LYS A 475 4.46 -60.62 -2.50
C LYS A 475 2.97 -61.04 -2.67
N ARG A 476 2.33 -61.24 -3.86
CA ARG A 476 2.57 -61.16 -5.36
C ARG A 476 1.16 -61.00 -6.08
N VAL A 477 0.90 -60.24 -7.18
CA VAL A 477 1.15 -60.40 -8.67
C VAL A 477 0.33 -61.56 -9.33
N PRO A 478 -0.31 -61.48 -10.56
CA PRO A 478 -0.07 -60.65 -11.79
C PRO A 478 -1.30 -60.03 -12.57
N GLU A 479 -1.03 -59.53 -13.79
CA GLU A 479 -1.81 -58.81 -14.86
C GLU A 479 -2.38 -59.76 -15.98
N PRO A 480 -3.14 -59.35 -17.07
CA PRO A 480 -2.69 -58.45 -18.18
C PRO A 480 -3.76 -57.60 -18.99
N THR A 481 -3.29 -56.89 -20.04
CA THR A 481 -3.92 -55.98 -21.07
C THR A 481 -4.25 -56.71 -22.42
N PRO A 482 -4.61 -56.13 -23.63
CA PRO A 482 -4.63 -54.75 -24.23
C PRO A 482 -5.99 -54.37 -24.93
N SER A 483 -6.19 -53.55 -26.01
CA SER A 483 -5.41 -52.74 -27.01
C SER A 483 -6.25 -51.58 -27.65
N GLU A 484 -5.59 -50.69 -28.44
CA GLU A 484 -6.08 -49.80 -29.56
C GLU A 484 -7.20 -48.73 -29.30
N GLU A 485 -7.25 -47.48 -29.82
CA GLU A 485 -6.80 -46.75 -31.06
C GLU A 485 -7.87 -46.73 -32.19
N VAL A 486 -8.06 -45.68 -33.04
CA VAL A 486 -7.25 -44.48 -33.42
C VAL A 486 -8.11 -43.31 -34.01
N GLU A 487 -7.56 -42.07 -34.14
CA GLU A 487 -8.03 -40.90 -34.99
C GLU A 487 -9.45 -40.28 -34.75
N GLU A 488 -9.95 -39.29 -35.52
CA GLU A 488 -9.53 -37.89 -35.82
C GLU A 488 -10.74 -37.15 -36.48
N SER A 489 -10.65 -35.82 -36.67
CA SER A 489 -11.36 -34.99 -37.67
C SER A 489 -12.79 -34.47 -37.39
N GLN A 490 -13.07 -33.29 -37.98
CA GLN A 490 -14.39 -32.66 -38.10
C GLN A 490 -15.03 -33.06 -39.46
N PRO A 491 -16.34 -32.80 -39.66
CA PRO A 491 -16.64 -31.80 -40.69
C PRO A 491 -17.84 -30.85 -40.44
N MET A 492 -17.96 -29.90 -41.36
CA MET A 492 -18.76 -28.67 -41.35
C MET A 492 -20.21 -28.78 -41.91
N LYS A 493 -20.98 -27.69 -41.70
CA LYS A 493 -21.96 -27.05 -42.64
C LYS A 493 -23.38 -27.60 -42.82
N LYS A 494 -24.37 -26.86 -42.28
CA LYS A 494 -25.49 -26.12 -42.95
C LYS A 494 -26.70 -25.94 -42.01
N ALA A 495 -27.67 -25.05 -42.21
CA ALA A 495 -27.73 -23.66 -42.71
C ALA A 495 -29.21 -23.22 -42.84
N LYS A 496 -29.63 -22.19 -42.09
CA LYS A 496 -30.79 -21.29 -42.31
C LYS A 496 -30.46 -20.02 -41.50
N ILE A 497 -30.44 -18.80 -42.02
CA ILE A 497 -31.39 -18.09 -42.91
C ILE A 497 -32.74 -17.86 -42.21
N GLU A 498 -32.84 -16.68 -41.62
CA GLU A 498 -34.00 -15.81 -41.75
C GLU A 498 -33.46 -14.36 -41.88
N GLU A 499 -34.20 -13.50 -42.57
CA GLU A 499 -33.72 -12.25 -43.16
C GLU A 499 -34.85 -11.21 -43.08
N GLU A 500 -34.62 -10.05 -42.45
CA GLU A 500 -35.62 -8.98 -42.44
C GLU A 500 -35.01 -7.57 -42.58
N VAL A 501 -35.08 -7.09 -43.83
CA VAL A 501 -35.37 -5.72 -44.28
C VAL A 501 -34.86 -4.52 -43.46
N ALA A 502 -34.07 -3.66 -44.12
CA ALA A 502 -33.87 -2.28 -43.72
C ALA A 502 -34.59 -1.32 -44.68
N GLU A 503 -35.18 -0.24 -44.15
CA GLU A 503 -35.59 0.95 -44.92
C GLU A 503 -34.92 2.23 -44.37
N PRO A 504 -34.53 3.19 -45.22
CA PRO A 504 -33.88 4.44 -44.82
C PRO A 504 -34.90 5.57 -44.55
N PRO A 505 -34.46 6.73 -44.02
CA PRO A 505 -34.57 7.91 -44.88
C PRO A 505 -33.51 9.02 -44.74
N LYS A 506 -33.05 9.51 -45.91
CA LYS A 506 -32.85 10.92 -46.32
C LYS A 506 -31.71 11.79 -45.73
N GLU A 507 -31.08 12.51 -46.66
CA GLU A 507 -30.17 13.65 -46.46
C GLU A 507 -30.94 15.00 -46.48
N VAL A 508 -30.18 16.11 -46.57
CA VAL A 508 -30.61 17.51 -46.85
C VAL A 508 -31.31 18.16 -45.61
N GLU A 509 -30.96 19.35 -45.11
CA GLU A 509 -30.52 20.60 -45.77
C GLU A 509 -29.29 21.30 -45.14
N GLU A 510 -28.58 22.06 -45.98
CA GLU A 510 -27.61 23.08 -45.57
C GLU A 510 -28.33 24.39 -45.19
N ILE A 511 -27.83 25.14 -44.20
CA ILE A 511 -28.25 26.52 -43.95
C ILE A 511 -27.02 27.42 -43.75
N GLU A 512 -26.70 28.22 -44.77
CA GLU A 512 -25.82 29.38 -44.62
C GLU A 512 -26.49 30.48 -43.78
N VAL A 513 -25.78 31.04 -42.80
CA VAL A 513 -26.08 32.39 -42.29
C VAL A 513 -24.78 33.19 -42.18
N VAL A 514 -24.41 33.86 -43.27
CA VAL A 514 -23.46 34.98 -43.26
C VAL A 514 -24.13 36.18 -42.54
N VAL A 515 -23.34 37.06 -41.88
CA VAL A 515 -23.40 38.55 -41.97
C VAL A 515 -22.87 39.32 -40.74
N LYS A 516 -21.87 40.20 -41.01
CA LYS A 516 -21.42 41.43 -40.30
C LYS A 516 -20.78 41.34 -38.90
N ALA A 517 -19.47 41.60 -38.88
CA ALA A 517 -18.71 42.07 -37.73
C ALA A 517 -19.05 43.53 -37.32
N LYS A 518 -18.70 43.92 -36.09
CA LYS A 518 -18.55 45.32 -35.64
C LYS A 518 -17.15 45.55 -35.08
N LYS A 519 -16.52 46.68 -35.46
CA LYS A 519 -15.18 47.07 -34.99
C LYS A 519 -15.23 47.58 -33.54
N PRO A 520 -14.22 47.29 -32.70
CA PRO A 520 -14.08 47.94 -31.40
C PRO A 520 -13.77 49.44 -31.57
N LYS A 521 -14.27 50.27 -30.67
CA LYS A 521 -14.12 51.74 -30.71
C LYS A 521 -13.13 52.20 -29.65
N VAL A 522 -12.03 52.81 -30.08
CA VAL A 522 -11.00 53.34 -29.17
C VAL A 522 -11.59 54.44 -28.28
N VAL A 523 -11.33 54.34 -26.96
CA VAL A 523 -11.60 55.40 -25.98
C VAL A 523 -10.26 55.78 -25.33
N LYS A 524 -10.03 57.08 -25.18
CA LYS A 524 -8.75 57.64 -24.72
C LYS A 524 -8.49 57.32 -23.24
N LYS A 525 -7.22 57.12 -22.88
CA LYS A 525 -6.77 57.26 -21.49
C LYS A 525 -7.18 58.64 -20.97
N LYS A 526 -7.62 58.69 -19.71
CA LYS A 526 -7.75 59.92 -18.92
C LYS A 526 -6.91 59.70 -17.68
N GLU A 527 -5.96 60.59 -17.43
CA GLU A 527 -5.08 60.51 -16.26
C GLU A 527 -5.90 60.73 -14.98
N VAL A 528 -5.49 60.04 -13.91
CA VAL A 528 -6.04 60.15 -12.57
C VAL A 528 -4.90 60.63 -11.67
N PRO A 529 -5.09 61.64 -10.81
CA PRO A 529 -4.00 62.18 -9.99
C PRO A 529 -3.43 61.15 -9.02
N GLU A 530 -2.15 61.31 -8.69
CA GLU A 530 -1.49 60.58 -7.60
C GLU A 530 -2.20 60.88 -6.26
N PRO A 531 -2.65 59.85 -5.51
CA PRO A 531 -3.13 60.05 -4.16
C PRO A 531 -1.94 60.28 -3.24
N LYS A 532 -1.80 61.49 -2.69
CA LYS A 532 -0.89 61.74 -1.57
C LYS A 532 -1.29 60.86 -0.39
N LEU A 533 -0.35 60.07 0.13
CA LEU A 533 -0.51 59.36 1.39
C LEU A 533 -0.80 60.36 2.52
N ALA A 534 -1.61 59.94 3.49
CA ALA A 534 -1.80 60.69 4.72
C ALA A 534 -0.59 60.46 5.65
N GLU A 535 -0.21 61.48 6.42
CA GLU A 535 0.91 61.40 7.36
C GLU A 535 0.64 60.31 8.42
N GLY A 536 1.37 59.20 8.34
CA GLY A 536 1.25 58.05 9.25
C GLY A 536 1.17 56.68 8.59
N GLU A 537 0.95 56.58 7.26
CA GLU A 537 0.97 55.30 6.54
C GLU A 537 2.35 55.05 5.87
N LEU A 538 3.06 54.01 6.33
CA LEU A 538 4.31 53.50 5.72
C LEU A 538 4.02 52.80 4.39
N SER A 539 4.96 52.87 3.43
CA SER A 539 4.85 52.15 2.16
C SER A 539 4.92 50.63 2.37
N VAL A 540 4.35 49.89 1.42
CA VAL A 540 4.58 48.45 1.28
C VAL A 540 6.05 48.15 1.00
N GLU A 541 6.77 49.08 0.37
CA GLU A 541 8.21 48.96 0.11
C GLU A 541 9.04 49.08 1.41
N ASP A 542 8.68 49.99 2.31
CA ASP A 542 9.32 50.12 3.63
C ASP A 542 9.14 48.83 4.46
N MET A 543 7.91 48.27 4.44
CA MET A 543 7.57 47.01 5.13
C MET A 543 8.27 45.76 4.56
N LEU A 544 8.95 45.85 3.41
CA LEU A 544 9.73 44.75 2.84
C LEU A 544 11.23 44.85 3.16
N LEU A 545 11.76 46.05 3.44
CA LEU A 545 13.16 46.24 3.79
C LEU A 545 13.51 45.65 5.17
N ASP A 546 12.58 45.70 6.13
CA ASP A 546 12.73 45.09 7.47
C ASP A 546 12.86 43.54 7.45
N PHE A 547 12.51 42.89 6.34
CA PHE A 547 12.53 41.41 6.23
C PHE A 547 13.83 40.83 5.64
N CYS A 548 14.69 41.66 5.02
CA CYS A 548 15.96 41.24 4.44
C CYS A 548 17.08 42.29 4.67
N PRO A 549 17.68 42.36 5.87
CA PRO A 549 19.03 42.91 6.00
C PRO A 549 20.02 42.06 5.17
N GLN A 550 21.12 42.68 4.73
CA GLN A 550 22.21 42.03 3.97
C GLN A 550 23.07 41.10 4.84
#